data_AF-A0A1Y1R6X0-F1
#
_entry.id   AF-A0A1Y1R6X0-F1
#
_cell.length_a   1.000
_cell.length_b   1.000
_cell.length_c   1.000
_cell.angle_alpha   90.00
_cell.angle_beta   90.00
_cell.angle_gamma   90.00
#
_symmetry.space_group_name_H-M   'P 1'
#
loop_
_entity.id
_entity.type
_entity.pdbx_description
1 polymer ?
#
loop_
_entity_poly.entity_id
_entity_poly.type
_entity_poly.pdbx_seq_one_letter_code
_entity_poly.pdbx_strand_id
1 'polypeptide(L)'
;MLHDLLKIKRIREKSAQDEVKKVRYRLEQAVIEVDQKKEELTTYVDWRGQEERNLYDNIINAQVHQHDLDFLKQRIARMREHDLVLEEAIRKAESRVEEVREELQQTEAALKVAMQAVKKFEEFTQVLDEEEAKKKAYQEEQELEEFNPRNRY
;
A
#
# COMPACT_ATOMS: atom_id res chain seq x y z
N MET A 1 -9.31 -29.28 -17.46
CA MET A 1 -8.01 -28.61 -17.68
C MET A 1 -8.13 -27.09 -17.81
N LEU A 2 -8.92 -26.55 -18.75
CA LEU A 2 -9.01 -25.08 -18.89
C LEU A 2 -9.77 -24.42 -17.73
N HIS A 3 -10.86 -25.03 -17.24
CA HIS A 3 -11.55 -24.58 -16.03
C HIS A 3 -10.66 -24.60 -14.78
N ASP A 4 -9.76 -25.59 -14.67
CA ASP A 4 -8.78 -25.66 -13.58
C ASP A 4 -7.77 -24.51 -13.65
N LEU A 5 -7.30 -24.19 -14.85
CA LEU A 5 -6.42 -23.04 -15.09
C LEU A 5 -7.14 -21.72 -14.76
N LEU A 6 -8.40 -21.56 -15.16
CA LEU A 6 -9.21 -20.39 -14.81
C LEU A 6 -9.35 -20.25 -13.28
N LYS A 7 -9.60 -21.35 -12.56
CA LYS A 7 -9.65 -21.35 -11.09
C LYS A 7 -8.34 -20.87 -10.48
N ILE A 8 -7.19 -21.33 -10.98
CA ILE A 8 -5.87 -20.85 -10.53
C ILE A 8 -5.70 -19.36 -10.81
N LYS A 9 -6.14 -18.87 -11.98
CA LYS A 9 -6.05 -17.44 -12.33
C LYS A 9 -6.89 -16.57 -11.40
N ARG A 10 -8.13 -16.98 -11.08
CA ARG A 10 -9.00 -16.29 -10.12
C ARG A 10 -8.39 -16.25 -8.72
N ILE A 11 -7.74 -17.32 -8.27
CA ILE A 11 -7.02 -17.33 -6.98
C ILE A 11 -5.89 -16.29 -7.00
N ARG A 12 -5.09 -16.22 -8.08
CA ARG A 12 -4.00 -15.25 -8.20
C ARG A 12 -4.50 -13.81 -8.26
N GLU A 13 -5.61 -13.55 -8.96
CA GLU A 13 -6.26 -12.24 -8.96
C GLU A 13 -6.68 -11.85 -7.55
N LYS A 14 -7.35 -12.74 -6.82
CA LYS A 14 -7.75 -12.50 -5.42
C LYS A 14 -6.54 -12.19 -4.54
N SER A 15 -5.46 -12.97 -4.65
CA SER A 15 -4.21 -12.69 -3.93
C SER A 15 -3.65 -11.30 -4.27
N ALA A 16 -3.64 -10.92 -5.55
CA ALA A 16 -3.19 -9.58 -5.97
C ALA A 16 -4.09 -8.46 -5.42
N GLN A 17 -5.41 -8.67 -5.36
CA GLN A 17 -6.35 -7.72 -4.73
C GLN A 17 -6.06 -7.56 -3.23
N ASP A 18 -5.80 -8.66 -2.54
CA ASP A 18 -5.49 -8.63 -1.11
C ASP A 18 -4.14 -7.95 -0.83
N GLU A 19 -3.14 -8.15 -1.70
CA GLU A 19 -1.86 -7.43 -1.60
C GLU A 19 -2.02 -5.92 -1.81
N VAL A 20 -2.80 -5.49 -2.81
CA VAL A 20 -3.10 -4.06 -3.02
C VAL A 20 -3.75 -3.45 -1.76
N LYS A 21 -4.68 -4.15 -1.12
CA LYS A 21 -5.30 -3.67 0.14
C LYS A 21 -4.27 -3.52 1.25
N LYS A 22 -3.36 -4.49 1.42
CA LYS A 22 -2.29 -4.42 2.43
C LYS A 22 -1.35 -3.25 2.18
N VAL A 23 -0.95 -3.02 0.92
CA VAL A 23 -0.04 -1.93 0.56
C VAL A 23 -0.73 -0.57 0.78
N ARG A 24 -2.02 -0.44 0.43
CA ARG A 24 -2.80 0.77 0.72
C ARG A 24 -2.87 1.06 2.22
N TYR A 25 -3.10 0.04 3.04
CA TYR A 25 -3.07 0.20 4.49
C TYR A 25 -1.69 0.64 5.00
N ARG A 26 -0.60 0.05 4.47
CA ARG A 26 0.77 0.49 4.80
C ARG A 26 1.02 1.94 4.40
N LEU A 27 0.51 2.38 3.25
CA LEU A 27 0.62 3.76 2.80
C LEU A 27 -0.10 4.72 3.77
N GLU A 28 -1.32 4.37 4.19
CA GLU A 28 -2.08 5.14 5.16
C GLU A 28 -1.32 5.28 6.49
N GLN A 29 -0.75 4.18 7.00
CA GLN A 29 0.07 4.21 8.22
C GLN A 29 1.33 5.07 8.07
N ALA A 30 2.02 4.99 6.93
CA ALA A 30 3.21 5.80 6.66
C ALA A 30 2.87 7.31 6.61
N VAL A 31 1.72 7.68 6.05
CA VAL A 31 1.25 9.07 6.03
C VAL A 31 0.93 9.55 7.45
N ILE A 32 0.23 8.74 8.25
CA ILE A 32 -0.06 9.06 9.65
C ILE A 32 1.25 9.25 10.46
N GLU A 33 2.26 8.42 10.21
CA GLU A 33 3.57 8.55 10.87
C GLU A 33 4.25 9.89 10.53
N VAL A 34 4.20 10.34 9.28
CA VAL A 34 4.70 11.66 8.87
C VAL A 34 3.98 12.78 9.63
N ASP A 35 2.65 12.71 9.71
CA ASP A 35 1.85 13.72 10.39
C ASP A 35 2.17 13.78 11.89
N GLN A 36 2.29 12.62 12.54
CA GLN A 36 2.71 12.53 13.95
C GLN A 36 4.10 13.12 14.17
N LYS A 37 5.06 12.85 13.28
CA LYS A 37 6.41 13.40 13.38
C LYS A 37 6.45 14.91 13.17
N LYS A 38 5.59 15.44 12.29
CA LYS A 38 5.41 16.88 12.11
C LYS A 38 4.82 17.53 13.35
N GLU A 39 3.80 16.91 13.95
CA GLU A 39 3.19 17.39 15.20
C GLU A 39 4.17 17.37 16.38
N GLU A 40 5.00 16.33 16.46
CA GLU A 40 6.08 16.20 17.44
C GLU A 40 7.08 17.37 17.30
N LEU A 41 7.53 17.66 16.07
CA LEU A 41 8.43 18.78 15.81
C LEU A 41 7.79 20.12 16.16
N THR A 42 6.53 20.37 15.80
CA THR A 42 5.86 21.63 16.14
C THR A 42 5.75 21.82 17.65
N THR A 43 5.34 20.77 18.36
CA THR A 43 5.23 20.81 19.83
C THR A 43 6.58 21.05 20.48
N TYR A 44 7.63 20.39 19.97
CA TYR A 44 8.99 20.55 20.48
C TYR A 44 9.54 21.96 20.22
N VAL A 45 9.33 22.51 19.03
CA VAL A 45 9.78 23.86 18.65
C VAL A 45 9.13 24.92 19.53
N ASP A 46 7.84 24.80 19.81
CA ASP A 46 7.12 25.72 20.70
C ASP A 46 7.64 25.64 22.14
N TRP A 47 7.81 24.42 22.67
CA TRP A 47 8.39 24.19 23.99
C TRP A 47 9.81 24.73 24.09
N ARG A 48 10.67 24.40 23.13
CA ARG A 48 12.07 24.87 23.04
C ARG A 48 12.12 26.38 22.99
N GLY A 49 11.24 27.02 22.22
CA GLY A 49 11.17 28.48 22.13
C GLY A 49 10.83 29.13 23.47
N GLN A 50 9.91 28.54 24.24
CA GLN A 50 9.61 29.00 25.59
C GLN A 50 10.79 28.76 26.56
N GLU A 51 11.41 27.59 26.48
CA GLU A 51 12.52 27.23 27.36
C GLU A 51 13.77 28.07 27.09
N GLU A 52 14.10 28.34 25.82
CA GLU A 52 15.17 29.28 25.45
C GLU A 52 14.91 30.68 26.03
N ARG A 53 13.67 31.18 25.95
CA ARG A 53 13.31 32.48 26.56
C ARG A 53 13.49 32.48 28.07
N ASN A 54 12.95 31.47 28.77
CA ASN A 54 13.10 31.34 30.22
C ASN A 54 14.59 31.29 30.63
N LEU A 55 15.40 30.58 29.86
CA LEU A 55 16.84 30.46 30.06
C LEU A 55 17.56 31.80 29.92
N TYR A 56 17.20 32.62 28.93
CA TYR A 56 17.75 33.97 28.76
C TYR A 56 17.24 34.96 29.82
N ASP A 57 15.95 34.92 30.17
CA ASP A 57 15.37 35.82 31.16
C ASP A 57 16.01 35.64 32.55
N ASN A 58 16.41 34.42 32.90
CA ASN A 58 17.09 34.11 34.17
C ASN A 58 18.50 34.72 34.28
N ILE A 59 19.16 35.02 33.16
CA ILE A 59 20.52 35.58 33.15
C ILE A 59 20.55 37.06 32.77
N ILE A 60 19.50 37.58 32.14
CA ILE A 60 19.38 38.99 31.79
C ILE A 60 19.42 39.82 33.08
N ASN A 61 20.36 40.77 33.12
CA ASN A 61 20.61 41.66 34.27
C ASN A 61 21.14 40.98 35.54
N ALA A 62 21.60 39.72 35.47
CA ALA A 62 22.26 39.03 36.57
C ALA A 62 23.80 39.03 36.43
N GLN A 63 24.53 39.02 37.55
CA GLN A 63 25.95 38.65 37.52
C GLN A 63 26.05 37.13 37.40
N VAL A 64 26.58 36.64 36.28
CA VAL A 64 26.71 35.22 35.97
C VAL A 64 28.18 34.89 35.73
N HIS A 65 28.66 33.76 36.27
CA HIS A 65 30.01 33.30 35.98
C HIS A 65 30.12 32.83 34.53
N GLN A 66 31.29 33.03 33.92
CA GLN A 66 31.55 32.64 32.53
C GLN A 66 31.29 31.15 32.28
N HIS A 67 31.65 30.29 33.24
CA HIS A 67 31.38 28.86 33.18
C HIS A 67 29.89 28.54 33.03
N ASP A 68 29.03 29.21 33.79
CA ASP A 68 27.59 28.96 33.78
C ASP A 68 26.95 29.45 32.47
N LEU A 69 27.47 30.54 31.91
CA LEU A 69 27.08 31.02 30.58
C LEU A 69 27.42 30.00 29.48
N ASP A 70 28.59 29.36 29.57
CA ASP A 70 29.00 28.35 28.59
C ASP A 70 28.17 27.07 28.68
N PHE A 71 27.79 26.65 29.89
CA PHE A 71 26.84 25.55 30.08
C PHE A 71 25.46 25.86 29.46
N LEU A 72 24.99 27.10 29.63
CA LEU A 72 23.72 27.56 29.08
C LEU A 72 23.72 27.55 27.55
N LYS A 73 24.81 28.02 26.92
CA LYS A 73 25.03 27.93 25.47
C LYS A 73 25.04 26.48 24.98
N GLN A 74 25.73 25.58 25.68
CA GLN A 74 25.75 24.15 25.33
C GLN A 74 24.35 23.52 25.44
N ARG A 75 23.57 23.89 26.47
CA ARG A 75 22.19 23.41 26.62
C ARG A 75 21.32 23.85 25.45
N ILE A 76 21.41 25.12 25.05
CA ILE A 76 20.70 25.65 23.88
C ILE A 76 21.14 24.94 22.59
N ALA A 77 22.45 24.74 22.41
CA ALA A 77 22.97 24.01 21.26
C ALA A 77 22.40 22.59 21.16
N ARG A 78 22.35 21.84 22.27
CA ARG A 78 21.74 20.49 22.31
C ARG A 78 20.26 20.50 21.96
N MET A 79 19.50 21.51 22.40
CA MET A 79 18.10 21.64 22.01
C MET A 79 17.95 21.85 20.50
N ARG A 80 18.83 22.64 19.89
CA ARG A 80 18.86 22.86 18.44
C ARG A 80 19.29 21.64 17.65
N GLU A 81 20.23 20.86 18.18
CA GLU A 81 20.60 19.56 17.61
C GLU A 81 19.41 18.60 17.59
N HIS A 82 18.57 18.63 18.63
CA HIS A 82 17.36 17.80 18.68
C HIS A 82 16.34 18.17 17.59
N ASP A 83 16.19 19.45 17.25
CA ASP A 83 15.35 19.85 16.11
C ASP A 83 15.81 19.19 14.81
N LEU A 84 17.13 19.19 14.56
CA LEU A 84 17.70 18.56 13.37
C LEU A 84 17.41 17.05 13.33
N VAL A 85 17.42 16.38 14.49
CA VAL A 85 17.06 14.95 14.59
C VAL A 85 15.59 14.73 14.23
N LEU A 86 14.68 15.58 14.72
CA LEU A 86 13.25 15.49 14.40
C LEU A 86 13.00 15.80 12.92
N GLU A 87 13.65 16.81 12.34
CA GLU A 87 13.59 17.12 10.91
C GLU A 87 14.13 15.99 10.03
N GLU A 88 15.21 15.32 10.45
CA GLU A 88 15.72 14.14 9.76
C GLU A 88 14.74 12.95 9.87
N ALA A 89 14.09 12.77 11.01
CA ALA A 89 13.06 11.75 11.19
C ALA A 89 11.86 11.99 10.26
N ILE A 90 11.41 13.24 10.11
CA ILE A 90 10.35 13.60 9.15
C ILE A 90 10.79 13.26 7.73
N ARG A 91 12.01 13.65 7.31
CA ARG A 91 12.52 13.34 5.97
C ARG A 91 12.58 11.84 5.69
N LYS A 92 12.96 11.03 6.69
CA LYS A 92 12.95 9.56 6.58
C LYS A 92 11.53 9.01 6.43
N ALA A 93 10.58 9.52 7.22
CA ALA A 93 9.17 9.13 7.12
C ALA A 93 8.56 9.53 5.77
N GLU A 94 8.88 10.71 5.24
CA GLU A 94 8.44 11.15 3.92
C GLU A 94 9.03 10.30 2.80
N SER A 95 10.33 9.96 2.87
CA SER A 95 10.95 9.01 1.95
C SER A 95 10.24 7.66 1.97
N ARG A 96 9.84 7.19 3.16
CA ARG A 96 9.11 5.93 3.31
C ARG A 96 7.72 6.00 2.65
N VAL A 97 7.02 7.13 2.75
CA VAL A 97 5.75 7.33 2.04
C VAL A 97 5.94 7.17 0.54
N GLU A 98 6.97 7.77 -0.04
CA GLU A 98 7.25 7.65 -1.48
C GLU A 98 7.58 6.21 -1.89
N GLU A 99 8.42 5.50 -1.13
CA GLU A 99 8.70 4.08 -1.37
C GLU A 99 7.42 3.23 -1.40
N VAL A 100 6.51 3.44 -0.44
CA VAL A 100 5.27 2.68 -0.36
C VAL A 100 4.28 3.10 -1.44
N ARG A 101 4.30 4.36 -1.90
CA ARG A 101 3.52 4.81 -3.07
C ARG A 101 3.99 4.11 -4.34
N GLU A 102 5.30 3.99 -4.55
CA GLU A 102 5.85 3.25 -5.69
C GLU A 102 5.47 1.76 -5.62
N GLU A 103 5.55 1.14 -4.44
CA GLU A 103 5.10 -0.23 -4.21
C GLU A 103 3.61 -0.40 -4.52
N LEU A 104 2.77 0.58 -4.15
CA LEU A 104 1.35 0.56 -4.47
C LEU A 104 1.11 0.59 -5.98
N GLN A 105 1.82 1.45 -6.71
CA GLN A 105 1.69 1.51 -8.17
C GLN A 105 2.08 0.18 -8.84
N GLN A 106 3.17 -0.45 -8.37
CA GLN A 106 3.61 -1.74 -8.89
C GLN A 106 2.60 -2.86 -8.60
N THR A 107 2.04 -2.89 -7.39
CA THR A 107 1.05 -3.90 -7.00
C THR A 107 -0.30 -3.71 -7.71
N GLU A 108 -0.73 -2.48 -7.95
CA GLU A 108 -1.91 -2.18 -8.78
C GLU A 108 -1.70 -2.58 -10.25
N ALA A 109 -0.50 -2.34 -10.80
CA ALA A 109 -0.16 -2.82 -12.14
C ALA A 109 -0.20 -4.35 -12.23
N ALA A 110 0.34 -5.05 -11.22
CA ALA A 110 0.29 -6.51 -11.14
C ALA A 110 -1.15 -7.04 -11.05
N LEU A 111 -2.02 -6.37 -10.26
CA LEU A 111 -3.43 -6.70 -10.19
C LEU A 111 -4.11 -6.55 -11.56
N LYS A 112 -3.84 -5.46 -12.28
CA LYS A 112 -4.39 -5.24 -13.63
C LYS A 112 -4.02 -6.37 -14.58
N VAL A 113 -2.77 -6.83 -14.55
CA VAL A 113 -2.30 -7.98 -15.36
C VAL A 113 -3.01 -9.27 -14.95
N ALA A 114 -3.21 -9.50 -13.65
CA ALA A 114 -3.94 -10.67 -13.16
C ALA A 114 -5.42 -10.67 -13.62
N MET A 115 -6.09 -9.52 -13.54
CA MET A 115 -7.48 -9.34 -14.01
C MET A 115 -7.60 -9.60 -15.51
N GLN A 116 -6.67 -9.05 -16.32
CA GLN A 116 -6.65 -9.30 -17.76
C GLN A 116 -6.45 -10.78 -18.08
N ALA A 117 -5.59 -11.47 -17.32
CA ALA A 117 -5.39 -12.90 -17.48
C ALA A 117 -6.65 -13.70 -17.12
N VAL A 118 -7.36 -13.35 -16.05
CA VAL A 118 -8.64 -14.01 -15.71
C VAL A 118 -9.64 -13.82 -16.83
N LYS A 119 -9.88 -12.58 -17.27
CA LYS A 119 -10.83 -12.27 -18.34
C LYS A 119 -10.57 -13.08 -19.61
N LYS A 120 -9.30 -13.17 -20.05
CA LYS A 120 -8.91 -13.95 -21.22
C LYS A 120 -9.26 -15.44 -21.07
N PHE A 121 -9.03 -16.02 -19.89
CA PHE A 121 -9.35 -17.42 -19.64
C PHE A 121 -10.85 -17.66 -19.51
N GLU A 122 -11.61 -16.70 -19.00
CA GLU A 122 -13.08 -16.75 -18.97
C GLU A 122 -13.66 -16.81 -20.38
N GLU A 123 -13.18 -15.94 -21.28
CA GLU A 123 -13.56 -15.94 -22.69
C GLU A 123 -13.27 -17.29 -23.35
N PHE A 124 -12.08 -17.87 -23.11
CA PHE A 124 -11.73 -19.19 -23.66
C PHE A 124 -12.57 -20.33 -23.09
N THR A 125 -12.85 -20.33 -21.77
CA THR A 125 -13.72 -21.35 -21.17
C THR A 125 -15.14 -21.26 -21.72
N GLN A 126 -15.65 -20.04 -21.93
CA GLN A 126 -16.98 -19.84 -22.48
C GLN A 126 -17.09 -20.41 -23.90
N VAL A 127 -16.11 -20.12 -24.78
CA VAL A 127 -16.10 -20.68 -26.14
C VAL A 127 -16.07 -22.21 -26.13
N LEU A 128 -15.26 -22.82 -25.27
CA LEU A 128 -15.22 -24.28 -25.15
C LEU A 128 -16.54 -24.86 -24.64
N ASP A 129 -17.15 -24.23 -23.63
CA ASP A 129 -18.42 -24.68 -23.07
C ASP A 129 -19.54 -24.60 -24.13
N GLU A 130 -19.55 -23.55 -24.95
CA GLU A 130 -20.48 -23.40 -26.08
C GLU A 130 -20.26 -24.46 -27.18
N GLU A 131 -19.01 -24.78 -27.50
CA GLU A 131 -18.69 -25.85 -28.47
C GLU A 131 -19.07 -27.24 -27.95
N GLU A 132 -18.81 -27.53 -26.68
CA GLU A 132 -19.22 -28.79 -26.06
C GLU A 132 -20.74 -28.92 -26.00
N ALA A 133 -21.46 -27.85 -25.66
CA ALA A 133 -22.91 -27.83 -25.66
C ALA A 133 -23.48 -28.12 -27.07
N LYS A 134 -22.93 -27.50 -28.12
CA LYS A 134 -23.32 -27.76 -29.51
C LYS A 134 -23.06 -29.22 -29.92
N LYS A 135 -21.90 -29.78 -29.55
CA LYS A 135 -21.57 -31.17 -29.84
C LYS A 135 -22.51 -32.14 -29.15
N LYS A 136 -22.88 -31.89 -27.89
CA LYS A 136 -23.86 -32.71 -27.15
C LYS A 136 -25.24 -32.65 -27.80
N ALA A 137 -25.73 -31.45 -28.13
CA ALA A 137 -27.01 -31.30 -28.82
C ALA A 137 -27.03 -32.06 -30.16
N TYR A 138 -25.95 -31.99 -30.93
CA TYR A 138 -25.82 -32.74 -32.19
C TYR A 138 -25.79 -34.27 -31.97
N GLN A 139 -25.10 -34.75 -30.93
CA GLN A 139 -25.10 -36.17 -30.57
C GLN A 139 -26.49 -36.65 -30.15
N GLU A 140 -27.21 -35.87 -29.34
CA GLU A 140 -28.59 -36.18 -28.93
C GLU A 140 -29.53 -36.25 -30.14
N GLU A 141 -29.39 -35.34 -31.12
CA GLU A 141 -30.14 -35.41 -32.38
C GLU A 141 -29.83 -36.68 -33.19
N GLN A 142 -28.56 -37.06 -33.32
CA GLN A 142 -28.17 -38.31 -33.98
C GLN A 142 -28.73 -39.55 -33.29
N GLU A 143 -28.67 -39.61 -31.96
CA GLU A 143 -29.22 -40.72 -31.18
C GLU A 143 -30.74 -40.86 -31.36
N LEU A 144 -31.47 -39.74 -31.47
CA LEU A 144 -32.90 -39.73 -31.75
C LEU A 144 -33.22 -40.21 -33.18
N GLU A 145 -32.40 -39.84 -34.17
CA GLU A 145 -32.53 -40.32 -35.55
C GLU A 145 -32.25 -41.83 -35.67
N GLU A 146 -31.25 -42.33 -34.94
CA GLU A 146 -30.92 -43.77 -34.89
C GLU A 146 -31.97 -44.58 -34.12
N PHE A 147 -32.60 -44.00 -33.09
CA PHE A 147 -33.67 -44.63 -32.33
C PHE A 147 -34.98 -44.72 -33.10
N ASN A 148 -35.17 -43.96 -34.18
CA ASN A 148 -36.39 -44.01 -34.97
C ASN A 148 -36.38 -45.25 -35.90
N PRO A 149 -37.12 -46.33 -35.59
CA PRO A 149 -37.08 -47.52 -36.40
C PRO A 149 -37.74 -47.21 -37.74
N ARG A 150 -36.96 -47.21 -38.83
CA ARG A 150 -37.50 -47.23 -40.19
C ARG A 150 -38.58 -48.31 -40.28
N ASN A 151 -39.81 -47.86 -40.53
CA ASN A 151 -40.93 -48.58 -41.12
C ASN A 151 -40.65 -50.07 -41.37
N ARG A 152 -41.08 -50.92 -40.44
CA ARG A 152 -41.44 -52.30 -40.81
C ARG A 152 -42.84 -52.22 -41.41
N TYR A 153 -42.89 -52.31 -42.74
CA TYR A 153 -44.09 -52.66 -43.50
C TYR A 153 -44.73 -53.94 -42.96
#